data_AF-A0A429NHE3-F1
#
_entry.id   AF-A0A429NHE3-F1
#
_cell.length_a   1.000
_cell.length_b   1.000
_cell.length_c   1.000
_cell.angle_alpha   90.00
_cell.angle_beta   90.00
_cell.angle_gamma   90.00
#
_symmetry.space_group_name_H-M   'P 1'
#
loop_
_entity.id
_entity.type
_entity.pdbx_description
1 polymer ?
#
loop_
_entity_poly.entity_id
_entity_poly.type
_entity_poly.pdbx_seq_one_letter_code
_entity_poly.pdbx_strand_id
1 'polypeptide(L)'
;MTPRQRSRSQSPSAATGRDAARTSATSRTAAAFRPDPRRLGLPTAALALSFALAGCAGSGPDTTATTDHQAAASRTTQAAPGRPAAGAAPSAAAQALAHLPGLGPHTEAEIPADTRQVVLVTGRDKNSSDSQVALYERTGEGWQPKATWPARNALRGWTDDHHLDDLRSPVGVFTLTDAGGLLPDPGTKLPYHQSHSFIASGTGFDGEPLA
;
A
#
# COMPACT_ATOMS: atom_id res chain seq x y z
N MET A 1 12.82 -18.23 63.16
CA MET A 1 11.86 -18.39 64.29
C MET A 1 10.94 -17.18 64.29
N THR A 2 9.71 -17.40 63.83
CA THR A 2 8.45 -16.64 64.07
C THR A 2 8.30 -15.18 63.58
N PRO A 3 7.28 -14.88 62.74
CA PRO A 3 6.97 -13.55 62.22
C PRO A 3 5.99 -12.77 63.14
N ARG A 4 5.98 -11.44 63.05
CA ARG A 4 4.97 -10.58 63.70
C ARG A 4 4.00 -10.02 62.65
N GLN A 5 2.84 -10.65 62.54
CA GLN A 5 1.62 -10.05 61.96
C GLN A 5 0.90 -9.21 63.01
N ARG A 6 0.48 -7.99 62.63
CA ARG A 6 -0.64 -7.20 63.19
C ARG A 6 -1.05 -6.21 62.11
N SER A 7 -2.31 -5.83 61.87
CA SER A 7 -3.61 -6.32 62.27
C SER A 7 -4.59 -5.65 61.30
N ARG A 8 -5.65 -6.34 60.89
CA ARG A 8 -6.76 -5.76 60.13
C ARG A 8 -7.56 -4.83 61.04
N SER A 9 -8.09 -3.74 60.48
CA SER A 9 -9.21 -3.01 61.08
C SER A 9 -10.18 -2.62 59.96
N GLN A 10 -11.34 -3.27 59.96
CA GLN A 10 -12.52 -2.93 59.18
C GLN A 10 -13.31 -1.83 59.91
N SER A 11 -13.71 -0.80 59.13
CA SER A 11 -15.06 -0.16 58.99
C SER A 11 -15.90 0.22 60.24
N PRO A 12 -17.05 0.94 60.11
CA PRO A 12 -17.60 1.81 59.05
C PRO A 12 -18.07 3.19 59.61
N SER A 13 -18.48 4.14 58.76
CA SER A 13 -19.65 4.97 59.09
C SER A 13 -20.26 5.67 57.86
N ALA A 14 -21.58 5.68 57.84
CA ALA A 14 -22.46 6.15 56.78
C ALA A 14 -22.97 7.58 57.04
N ALA A 15 -23.37 8.27 55.98
CA ALA A 15 -24.51 9.20 55.92
C ALA A 15 -24.62 9.65 54.44
N THR A 16 -25.60 9.21 53.67
CA THR A 16 -26.99 9.70 53.62
C THR A 16 -27.10 11.15 53.18
N GLY A 17 -27.53 11.33 51.93
CA GLY A 17 -28.01 12.60 51.37
C GLY A 17 -28.71 12.32 50.05
N ARG A 18 -30.03 12.11 50.12
CA ARG A 18 -30.94 12.12 48.96
C ARG A 18 -31.09 13.57 48.52
N ASP A 19 -31.13 13.83 47.22
CA ASP A 19 -32.29 14.52 46.67
C ASP A 19 -32.37 14.42 45.14
N ALA A 20 -33.63 14.37 44.71
CA ALA A 20 -34.08 14.10 43.36
C ALA A 20 -34.31 15.39 42.56
N ALA A 21 -34.00 15.36 41.26
CA ALA A 21 -34.66 16.13 40.21
C ALA A 21 -34.28 15.46 38.87
N ARG A 22 -35.13 14.66 38.23
CA ARG A 22 -36.31 15.03 37.42
C ARG A 22 -35.95 15.94 36.23
N THR A 23 -36.17 15.38 35.02
CA THR A 23 -36.43 16.03 33.71
C THR A 23 -35.26 16.82 33.10
N SER A 24 -34.86 16.67 31.83
CA SER A 24 -35.68 16.51 30.62
C SER A 24 -34.86 15.87 29.49
N ALA A 25 -35.39 14.81 28.88
CA ALA A 25 -34.95 14.34 27.58
C ALA A 25 -35.34 15.40 26.53
N THR A 26 -34.35 16.06 25.95
CA THR A 26 -34.56 16.91 24.77
C THR A 26 -34.24 16.09 23.54
N SER A 27 -35.29 15.48 22.98
CA SER A 27 -35.32 14.90 21.65
C SER A 27 -34.89 15.97 20.64
N ARG A 28 -33.67 15.86 20.09
CA ARG A 28 -33.26 16.67 18.95
C ARG A 28 -33.84 16.04 17.70
N THR A 29 -34.92 16.66 17.25
CA THR A 29 -35.65 16.40 16.02
C THR A 29 -34.70 16.38 14.83
N ALA A 30 -34.65 15.26 14.11
CA ALA A 30 -34.00 15.14 12.82
C ALA A 30 -34.73 16.06 11.83
N ALA A 31 -34.09 17.16 11.42
CA ALA A 31 -34.55 17.97 10.30
C ALA A 31 -34.19 17.22 9.01
N ALA A 32 -35.19 16.55 8.43
CA ALA A 32 -35.10 15.96 7.10
C ALA A 32 -34.91 17.07 6.06
N PHE A 33 -33.70 17.19 5.52
CA PHE A 33 -33.43 18.02 4.35
C PHE A 33 -34.03 17.31 3.12
N ARG A 34 -35.20 17.78 2.69
CA ARG A 34 -35.85 17.36 1.44
C ARG A 34 -35.52 18.37 0.33
N PRO A 35 -34.67 18.04 -0.65
CA PRO A 35 -34.57 18.83 -1.87
C PRO A 35 -35.80 18.56 -2.77
N ASP A 36 -36.39 19.65 -3.24
CA ASP A 36 -37.60 19.71 -4.08
C ASP A 36 -37.32 19.19 -5.51
N PRO A 37 -38.17 18.31 -6.09
CA PRO A 37 -37.97 17.80 -7.45
C PRO A 37 -38.88 18.51 -8.45
N ARG A 38 -38.33 19.40 -9.29
CA ARG A 38 -38.94 20.02 -10.50
C ARG A 38 -37.95 21.10 -11.01
N ARG A 39 -37.45 21.15 -12.25
CA ARG A 39 -37.95 20.75 -13.58
C ARG A 39 -36.81 20.72 -14.62
N LEU A 40 -36.95 19.78 -15.57
CA LEU A 40 -36.72 19.83 -17.02
C LEU A 40 -35.38 20.30 -17.61
N GLY A 41 -34.82 19.42 -18.46
CA GLY A 41 -34.07 19.81 -19.66
C GLY A 41 -33.13 18.74 -20.22
N LEU A 42 -33.65 17.77 -20.99
CA LEU A 42 -32.88 16.97 -21.97
C LEU A 42 -32.63 17.84 -23.22
N PRO A 43 -31.49 17.70 -23.94
CA PRO A 43 -31.43 16.69 -24.99
C PRO A 43 -30.10 15.94 -25.14
N THR A 44 -30.25 14.66 -25.45
CA THR A 44 -29.32 13.76 -26.16
C THR A 44 -28.59 14.43 -27.32
N ALA A 45 -27.26 14.38 -27.31
CA ALA A 45 -26.43 14.48 -28.51
C ALA A 45 -25.60 13.19 -28.62
N ALA A 46 -25.89 12.44 -29.67
CA ALA A 46 -25.19 11.22 -30.06
C ALA A 46 -24.06 11.54 -31.07
N LEU A 47 -23.14 10.58 -31.20
CA LEU A 47 -22.12 10.40 -32.25
C LEU A 47 -20.89 11.34 -32.19
N ALA A 48 -19.66 10.90 -32.44
CA ALA A 48 -19.18 9.68 -33.08
C ALA A 48 -17.76 9.30 -32.60
N LEU A 49 -17.48 7.99 -32.60
CA LEU A 49 -16.15 7.41 -32.50
C LEU A 49 -15.28 7.81 -33.71
N SER A 50 -13.99 8.03 -33.48
CA SER A 50 -12.98 7.99 -34.54
C SER A 50 -11.70 7.36 -33.98
N PHE A 51 -11.56 6.05 -34.18
CA PHE A 51 -10.27 5.35 -34.04
C PHE A 51 -9.45 5.60 -35.30
N ALA A 52 -8.30 6.26 -35.16
CA ALA A 52 -7.30 6.32 -36.21
C ALA A 52 -6.39 5.07 -36.09
N LEU A 53 -6.64 4.05 -36.91
CA LEU A 53 -5.69 2.96 -37.15
C LEU A 53 -4.61 3.47 -38.11
N ALA A 54 -3.39 3.66 -37.59
CA ALA A 54 -2.22 3.95 -38.39
C ALA A 54 -1.50 2.63 -38.76
N GLY A 55 -1.48 2.34 -40.07
CA GLY A 55 -0.31 1.83 -40.78
C GLY A 55 0.08 0.35 -40.61
N CYS A 56 -0.34 -0.48 -41.57
CA CYS A 56 0.47 -1.59 -42.07
C CYS A 56 0.69 -1.36 -43.58
N ALA A 57 1.92 -1.05 -43.97
CA ALA A 57 2.33 -1.05 -45.37
C ALA A 57 3.72 -1.68 -45.45
N GLY A 58 3.79 -2.81 -46.14
CA GLY A 58 5.03 -3.49 -46.49
C GLY A 58 4.74 -4.38 -47.70
N SER A 59 5.01 -3.85 -48.89
CA SER A 59 4.97 -4.59 -50.15
C SER A 59 6.40 -4.86 -50.60
N GLY A 60 6.66 -6.08 -51.10
CA GLY A 60 7.89 -6.45 -51.77
C GLY A 60 7.78 -7.85 -52.40
N PRO A 61 8.07 -8.05 -53.71
CA PRO A 61 7.59 -9.19 -54.48
C PRO A 61 8.63 -10.30 -54.76
N ASP A 62 8.09 -11.43 -55.26
CA ASP A 62 8.61 -12.46 -56.18
C ASP A 62 10.07 -12.93 -56.11
N THR A 63 10.27 -14.26 -56.17
CA THR A 63 10.92 -14.99 -57.31
C THR A 63 11.55 -16.33 -56.89
N THR A 64 10.98 -17.42 -57.45
CA THR A 64 11.56 -18.71 -57.89
C THR A 64 12.40 -19.64 -56.98
N ALA A 65 11.92 -20.89 -56.91
CA ALA A 65 12.59 -22.15 -57.28
C ALA A 65 13.90 -22.58 -56.59
N THR A 66 13.88 -23.76 -55.96
CA THR A 66 14.50 -25.01 -56.48
C THR A 66 14.75 -25.99 -55.32
N THR A 67 14.39 -27.23 -55.55
CA THR A 67 14.57 -28.42 -54.69
C THR A 67 16.02 -28.91 -54.68
N ASP A 68 16.38 -29.59 -53.59
CA ASP A 68 17.52 -30.50 -53.39
C ASP A 68 18.92 -29.91 -53.12
N HIS A 69 19.39 -30.01 -51.87
CA HIS A 69 20.36 -31.05 -51.48
C HIS A 69 20.74 -31.01 -49.99
N GLN A 70 20.98 -32.21 -49.46
CA GLN A 70 21.95 -32.57 -48.43
C GLN A 70 21.65 -32.31 -46.95
N ALA A 71 21.35 -33.44 -46.30
CA ALA A 71 21.69 -33.74 -44.93
C ALA A 71 23.16 -33.40 -44.63
N ALA A 72 23.37 -32.55 -43.62
CA ALA A 72 24.60 -32.48 -42.86
C ALA A 72 24.24 -32.38 -41.38
N ALA A 73 24.54 -33.45 -40.65
CA ALA A 73 24.45 -33.50 -39.20
C ALA A 73 25.38 -32.43 -38.60
N SER A 74 24.80 -31.42 -37.95
CA SER A 74 25.53 -30.51 -37.08
C SER A 74 24.94 -30.58 -35.68
N ARG A 75 25.74 -31.13 -34.77
CA ARG A 75 25.51 -31.18 -33.33
C ARG A 75 25.11 -29.79 -32.82
N THR A 76 23.87 -29.65 -32.37
CA THR A 76 23.45 -28.48 -31.61
C THR A 76 23.80 -28.74 -30.14
N THR A 77 24.93 -28.21 -29.68
CA THR A 77 25.08 -27.87 -28.27
C THR A 77 24.12 -26.70 -28.00
N GLN A 78 23.02 -26.99 -27.31
CA GLN A 78 22.06 -25.98 -26.85
C GLN A 78 22.78 -25.06 -25.87
N ALA A 79 23.23 -23.90 -26.36
CA ALA A 79 23.70 -22.81 -25.53
C ALA A 79 22.50 -22.31 -24.70
N ALA A 80 22.68 -22.30 -23.39
CA ALA A 80 21.72 -21.70 -22.46
C ALA A 80 21.45 -20.23 -22.85
N PRO A 81 20.20 -19.75 -22.77
CA PRO A 81 19.92 -18.34 -23.05
C PRO A 81 20.63 -17.47 -22.02
N GLY A 82 21.58 -16.68 -22.53
CA GLY A 82 22.29 -15.67 -21.77
C GLY A 82 21.32 -14.65 -21.20
N ARG A 83 21.40 -14.45 -19.88
CA ARG A 83 20.78 -13.34 -19.15
C ARG A 83 21.08 -12.03 -19.90
N PRO A 84 20.08 -11.26 -20.36
CA PRO A 84 20.35 -9.94 -20.87
C PRO A 84 20.92 -9.10 -19.73
N ALA A 85 22.15 -8.62 -19.93
CA ALA A 85 22.83 -7.70 -19.04
C ALA A 85 21.94 -6.46 -18.89
N ALA A 86 21.54 -6.16 -17.65
CA ALA A 86 20.88 -4.92 -17.32
C ALA A 86 21.79 -3.77 -17.76
N GLY A 87 21.34 -2.99 -18.74
CA GLY A 87 21.96 -1.72 -19.07
C GLY A 87 21.88 -0.83 -17.85
N ALA A 88 22.99 -0.67 -17.14
CA ALA A 88 23.14 0.33 -16.11
C ALA A 88 23.10 1.70 -16.79
N ALA A 89 21.92 2.32 -16.81
CA ALA A 89 21.83 3.75 -17.01
C ALA A 89 22.64 4.42 -15.87
N PRO A 90 23.48 5.43 -16.17
CA PRO A 90 24.24 6.11 -15.13
C PRO A 90 23.26 6.81 -14.19
N SER A 91 23.14 6.28 -12.96
CA SER A 91 22.43 6.94 -11.89
C SER A 91 23.20 8.23 -11.57
N ALA A 92 22.66 9.37 -11.99
CA ALA A 92 23.02 10.65 -11.39
C ALA A 92 22.86 10.45 -9.88
N ALA A 93 23.97 10.50 -9.14
CA ALA A 93 23.99 10.21 -7.71
C ALA A 93 22.82 10.94 -7.05
N ALA A 94 21.81 10.18 -6.62
CA ALA A 94 20.62 10.73 -6.01
C ALA A 94 21.10 11.54 -4.81
N GLN A 95 20.90 12.87 -4.87
CA GLN A 95 21.38 13.77 -3.84
C GLN A 95 20.77 13.35 -2.50
N ALA A 96 21.60 13.26 -1.48
CA ALA A 96 21.13 12.98 -0.13
C ALA A 96 20.23 14.12 0.35
N LEU A 97 19.08 13.76 0.90
CA LEU A 97 18.09 14.69 1.43
C LEU A 97 18.29 14.82 2.94
N ALA A 98 18.28 16.05 3.45
CA ALA A 98 18.29 16.27 4.89
C ALA A 98 17.03 15.70 5.57
N HIS A 99 15.90 15.79 4.88
CA HIS A 99 14.56 15.38 5.33
C HIS A 99 13.90 14.45 4.33
N LEU A 100 13.03 13.56 4.81
CA LEU A 100 12.22 12.73 3.93
C LEU A 100 11.16 13.59 3.22
N PRO A 101 10.96 13.42 1.89
CA PRO A 101 10.03 14.26 1.15
C PRO A 101 8.58 13.95 1.53
N GLY A 102 7.74 14.99 1.54
CA GLY A 102 6.29 14.86 1.74
C GLY A 102 5.85 14.61 3.18
N LEU A 103 6.78 14.55 4.15
CA LEU A 103 6.44 14.47 5.57
C LEU A 103 6.39 15.87 6.20
N GLY A 104 5.38 16.07 7.05
CA GLY A 104 5.35 17.22 7.95
C GLY A 104 6.30 17.02 9.13
N PRO A 105 6.74 18.10 9.81
CA PRO A 105 7.71 18.03 10.88
C PRO A 105 7.26 17.18 12.07
N HIS A 106 5.95 17.09 12.33
CA HIS A 106 5.40 16.23 13.39
C HIS A 106 5.59 14.75 13.07
N THR A 107 5.17 14.30 11.89
CA THR A 107 5.33 12.90 11.46
C THR A 107 6.80 12.51 11.32
N GLU A 108 7.66 13.40 10.81
CA GLU A 108 9.09 13.11 10.70
C GLU A 108 9.76 12.98 12.08
N ALA A 109 9.32 13.74 13.09
CA ALA A 109 9.84 13.65 14.45
C ALA A 109 9.45 12.35 15.18
N GLU A 110 8.43 11.62 14.70
CA GLU A 110 8.04 10.31 15.25
C GLU A 110 8.97 9.18 14.77
N ILE A 111 9.81 9.42 13.76
CA ILE A 111 10.78 8.43 13.28
C ILE A 111 11.88 8.23 14.34
N PRO A 112 12.13 6.99 14.82
CA PRO A 112 13.18 6.73 15.80
C PRO A 112 14.55 7.22 15.32
N ALA A 113 15.32 7.86 16.22
CA ALA A 113 16.56 8.55 15.86
C ALA A 113 17.65 7.63 15.28
N ASP A 114 17.64 6.35 15.65
CA ASP A 114 18.55 5.30 15.19
C ASP A 114 18.09 4.61 13.90
N THR A 115 16.95 5.03 13.33
CA THR A 115 16.43 4.51 12.06
C THR A 115 17.43 4.76 10.94
N ARG A 116 17.79 3.68 10.23
CA ARG A 116 18.69 3.70 9.07
C ARG A 116 18.00 3.42 7.74
N GLN A 117 16.78 2.89 7.77
CA GLN A 117 15.99 2.60 6.58
C GLN A 117 14.54 3.01 6.84
N VAL A 118 13.90 3.62 5.84
CA VAL A 118 12.49 3.97 5.87
C VAL A 118 11.82 3.46 4.59
N VAL A 119 10.71 2.77 4.76
CA VAL A 119 9.76 2.52 3.66
C VAL A 119 8.71 3.62 3.72
N LEU A 120 8.80 4.58 2.83
CA LEU A 120 7.87 5.70 2.75
C LEU A 120 6.77 5.37 1.75
N VAL A 121 5.51 5.42 2.20
CA VAL A 121 4.34 5.22 1.35
C VAL A 121 3.58 6.53 1.23
N THR A 122 3.36 7.00 0.01
CA THR A 122 2.65 8.26 -0.27
C THR A 122 1.45 7.99 -1.18
N GLY A 123 0.25 8.39 -0.75
CA GLY A 123 -0.96 8.31 -1.55
C GLY A 123 -1.10 9.50 -2.50
N ARG A 124 -1.85 9.33 -3.61
CA ARG A 124 -2.20 10.44 -4.50
C ARG A 124 -3.09 11.49 -3.81
N ASP A 125 -4.02 11.03 -2.99
CA ASP A 125 -4.93 11.85 -2.18
C ASP A 125 -5.47 11.03 -1.00
N LYS A 126 -6.06 11.70 -0.01
CA LYS A 126 -6.62 11.07 1.21
C LYS A 126 -7.64 9.96 0.90
N ASN A 127 -8.44 10.09 -0.15
CA ASN A 127 -9.47 9.10 -0.49
C ASN A 127 -9.09 8.18 -1.67
N SER A 128 -7.82 8.15 -2.06
CA SER A 128 -7.32 7.34 -3.18
C SER A 128 -6.63 6.08 -2.69
N SER A 129 -6.87 4.95 -3.36
CA SER A 129 -6.11 3.70 -3.17
C SER A 129 -4.78 3.68 -3.93
N ASP A 130 -4.55 4.63 -4.84
CA ASP A 130 -3.29 4.70 -5.57
C ASP A 130 -2.21 5.39 -4.74
N SER A 131 -1.05 4.73 -4.66
CA SER A 131 0.09 5.16 -3.87
C SER A 131 1.41 4.84 -4.55
N GLN A 132 2.49 5.39 -4.00
CA GLN A 132 3.87 5.08 -4.33
C GLN A 132 4.59 4.65 -3.05
N VAL A 133 5.40 3.60 -3.16
CA VAL A 133 6.32 3.17 -2.10
C VAL A 133 7.73 3.52 -2.52
N ALA A 134 8.53 4.06 -1.60
CA ALA A 134 9.95 4.32 -1.80
C ALA A 134 10.77 3.83 -0.60
N LEU A 135 11.88 3.14 -0.88
CA LEU A 135 12.88 2.77 0.12
C LEU A 135 13.94 3.87 0.22
N TYR A 136 14.13 4.40 1.41
CA TYR A 136 15.21 5.32 1.75
C TYR A 136 16.20 4.68 2.71
N GLU A 137 17.48 5.00 2.55
CA GLU A 137 18.53 4.66 3.51
C GLU A 137 19.21 5.92 4.02
N ARG A 138 19.50 5.95 5.32
CA ARG A 138 20.23 7.04 5.95
C ARG A 138 21.73 6.82 5.81
N THR A 139 22.41 7.84 5.31
CA THR A 139 23.87 7.90 5.18
C THR A 139 24.42 9.07 5.99
N GLY A 140 25.73 9.25 6.02
CA GLY A 140 26.35 10.43 6.66
C GLY A 140 25.93 11.77 6.03
N GLU A 141 25.46 11.74 4.78
CA GLU A 141 25.03 12.92 4.03
C GLU A 141 23.51 13.18 4.15
N GLY A 142 22.75 12.26 4.75
CA GLY A 142 21.28 12.32 4.82
C GLY A 142 20.60 11.09 4.22
N TRP A 143 19.31 11.21 3.93
CA TRP A 143 18.46 10.18 3.34
C TRP A 143 18.70 10.05 1.84
N GLN A 144 18.96 8.83 1.37
CA GLN A 144 19.12 8.53 -0.04
C GLN A 144 18.02 7.57 -0.51
N PRO A 145 17.29 7.89 -1.59
CA PRO A 145 16.36 6.94 -2.19
C PRO A 145 17.12 5.78 -2.82
N LYS A 146 16.62 4.56 -2.65
CA LYS A 146 17.20 3.33 -3.22
C LYS A 146 16.34 2.69 -4.28
N ALA A 147 15.03 2.69 -4.09
CA ALA A 147 14.10 2.15 -5.06
C ALA A 147 12.69 2.70 -4.80
N THR A 148 11.88 2.71 -5.87
CA THR A 148 10.52 3.24 -5.87
C THR A 148 9.63 2.35 -6.71
N TRP A 149 8.40 2.11 -6.25
CA TRP A 149 7.41 1.27 -6.93
C TRP A 149 6.01 1.90 -6.88
N PRO A 150 5.17 1.68 -7.90
CA PRO A 150 3.73 1.90 -7.75
C PRO A 150 3.17 0.93 -6.70
N ALA A 151 2.17 1.39 -5.95
CA ALA A 151 1.51 0.59 -4.92
C ALA A 151 0.01 0.90 -4.85
N ARG A 152 -0.73 -0.01 -4.21
CA ARG A 152 -2.13 0.17 -3.86
C ARG A 152 -2.26 0.05 -2.34
N ASN A 153 -3.00 0.96 -1.72
CA ASN A 153 -3.37 0.87 -0.31
C ASN A 153 -4.86 0.53 -0.19
N ALA A 154 -5.41 0.63 1.02
CA ALA A 154 -6.79 0.25 1.26
C ALA A 154 -7.76 1.05 0.37
N LEU A 155 -8.87 0.40 0.01
CA LEU A 155 -9.85 0.89 -0.96
C LEU A 155 -10.25 2.36 -0.74
N ARG A 156 -10.62 2.73 0.49
CA ARG A 156 -11.16 4.05 0.81
C ARG A 156 -10.09 5.07 1.18
N GLY A 157 -8.83 4.78 0.84
CA GLY A 157 -7.68 5.65 1.06
C GLY A 157 -7.16 5.57 2.50
N TRP A 158 -6.96 6.73 3.12
CA TRP A 158 -6.14 6.93 4.31
C TRP A 158 -6.92 7.59 5.45
N THR A 159 -6.60 7.23 6.69
CA THR A 159 -7.21 7.83 7.89
C THR A 159 -6.23 7.90 9.06
N ASP A 160 -6.35 8.95 9.87
CA ASP A 160 -5.67 9.06 11.17
C ASP A 160 -6.45 8.35 12.29
N ASP A 161 -7.72 8.02 12.03
CA ASP A 161 -8.64 7.32 12.93
C ASP A 161 -9.06 6.01 12.27
N HIS A 162 -8.21 4.99 12.37
CA HIS A 162 -8.41 3.70 11.75
C HIS A 162 -9.26 2.79 12.63
N HIS A 163 -10.27 2.18 12.03
CA HIS A 163 -11.12 1.17 12.66
C HIS A 163 -11.11 -0.12 11.85
N LEU A 164 -11.36 -1.24 12.54
CA LEU A 164 -11.53 -2.51 11.86
C LEU A 164 -12.63 -2.41 10.78
N ASP A 165 -12.35 -2.98 9.61
CA ASP A 165 -13.25 -3.03 8.43
C ASP A 165 -13.63 -1.67 7.82
N ASP A 166 -12.97 -0.57 8.19
CA ASP A 166 -13.22 0.75 7.59
C ASP A 166 -12.74 0.88 6.14
N LEU A 167 -11.92 -0.09 5.69
CA LEU A 167 -11.26 -0.15 4.39
C LEU A 167 -10.33 1.04 4.12
N ARG A 168 -9.72 1.59 5.17
CA ARG A 168 -8.73 2.66 5.10
C ARG A 168 -7.40 2.23 5.69
N SER A 169 -6.31 2.73 5.11
CA SER A 169 -4.97 2.55 5.64
C SER A 169 -4.71 3.60 6.73
N PRO A 170 -4.09 3.21 7.86
CA PRO A 170 -3.71 4.16 8.88
C PRO A 170 -2.58 5.07 8.39
N VAL A 171 -2.64 6.35 8.77
CA VAL A 171 -1.55 7.31 8.59
C VAL A 171 -0.72 7.33 9.87
N GLY A 172 0.61 7.25 9.75
CA GLY A 172 1.51 7.31 10.90
C GLY A 172 2.89 6.70 10.63
N VAL A 173 3.73 6.67 11.66
CA VAL A 173 5.01 5.96 11.66
C VAL A 173 4.87 4.61 12.35
N PHE A 174 5.26 3.54 11.66
CA PHE A 174 5.18 2.18 12.17
C PHE A 174 6.53 1.49 12.05
N THR A 175 6.90 0.70 13.08
CA THR A 175 8.10 -0.14 13.04
C THR A 175 7.78 -1.51 12.48
N LEU A 176 8.67 -2.07 11.66
CA LEU A 176 8.57 -3.46 11.22
C LEU A 176 9.16 -4.37 12.29
N THR A 177 8.35 -5.32 12.78
CA THR A 177 8.77 -6.26 13.83
C THR A 177 9.09 -7.64 13.29
N ASP A 178 8.46 -8.03 12.18
CA ASP A 178 8.51 -9.38 11.62
C ASP A 178 8.50 -9.32 10.09
N ALA A 179 9.00 -10.38 9.48
CA ALA A 179 8.80 -10.74 8.09
C ALA A 179 7.98 -12.04 8.02
N GLY A 180 7.45 -12.37 6.85
CA GLY A 180 6.72 -13.63 6.67
C GLY A 180 6.43 -13.93 5.22
N GLY A 181 6.00 -15.17 4.97
CA GLY A 181 5.64 -15.61 3.63
C GLY A 181 5.35 -17.11 3.52
N LEU A 182 4.98 -17.51 2.31
CA LEU A 182 4.64 -18.90 1.98
C LEU A 182 5.88 -19.80 1.94
N LEU A 183 6.98 -19.26 1.40
CA LEU A 183 8.22 -19.98 1.16
C LEU A 183 9.12 -19.95 2.40
N PRO A 184 10.15 -20.81 2.48
CA PRO A 184 11.17 -20.71 3.53
C PRO A 184 11.82 -19.32 3.58
N ASP A 185 12.30 -18.94 4.76
CA ASP A 185 12.98 -17.67 5.00
C ASP A 185 14.11 -17.43 3.97
N PRO A 186 14.03 -16.35 3.16
CA PRO A 186 15.06 -16.03 2.17
C PRO A 186 16.35 -15.45 2.78
N GLY A 187 16.49 -15.44 4.10
CA GLY A 187 17.62 -14.84 4.82
C GLY A 187 17.30 -13.44 5.35
N THR A 188 16.06 -13.23 5.80
CA THR A 188 15.62 -11.96 6.39
C THR A 188 16.37 -11.68 7.70
N LYS A 189 16.50 -10.39 8.03
CA LYS A 189 17.09 -9.96 9.30
C LYS A 189 16.05 -9.88 10.43
N LEU A 190 14.78 -9.74 10.06
CA LEU A 190 13.66 -9.76 11.00
C LEU A 190 13.28 -11.22 11.30
N PRO A 191 12.64 -11.51 12.44
CA PRO A 191 12.00 -12.81 12.66
C PRO A 191 11.08 -13.17 11.49
N TYR A 192 11.14 -14.42 11.02
CA TYR A 192 10.39 -14.88 9.85
C TYR A 192 9.26 -15.82 10.24
N HIS A 193 8.02 -15.43 9.94
CA HIS A 193 6.85 -16.29 10.08
C HIS A 193 6.54 -16.97 8.75
N GLN A 194 6.89 -18.25 8.62
CA GLN A 194 6.49 -19.06 7.47
C GLN A 194 5.09 -19.66 7.70
N SER A 195 4.17 -19.48 6.75
CA SER A 195 2.83 -20.08 6.82
C SER A 195 2.25 -20.35 5.44
N HIS A 196 1.55 -21.49 5.31
CA HIS A 196 0.79 -21.82 4.10
C HIS A 196 -0.43 -20.90 3.88
N SER A 197 -0.80 -20.09 4.88
CA SER A 197 -1.87 -19.09 4.76
C SER A 197 -1.43 -17.81 4.03
N PHE A 198 -0.15 -17.62 3.74
CA PHE A 198 0.34 -16.48 2.95
C PHE A 198 0.11 -16.68 1.46
N ILE A 199 -1.16 -16.87 1.08
CA ILE A 199 -1.62 -16.98 -0.30
C ILE A 199 -2.76 -15.98 -0.44
N ALA A 200 -2.65 -15.06 -1.41
CA ALA A 200 -3.76 -14.19 -1.76
C ALA A 200 -4.83 -15.05 -2.45
N SER A 201 -6.08 -14.95 -1.99
CA SER A 201 -7.19 -15.70 -2.56
C SER A 201 -8.45 -14.83 -2.56
N GLY A 202 -9.42 -15.19 -3.40
CA GLY A 202 -10.64 -14.44 -3.59
C GLY A 202 -10.54 -13.40 -4.71
N THR A 203 -11.40 -12.39 -4.63
CA THR A 203 -11.54 -11.34 -5.63
C THR A 203 -11.06 -10.02 -5.03
N GLY A 204 -10.16 -9.37 -5.75
CA GLY A 204 -9.66 -8.05 -5.41
C GLY A 204 -10.70 -6.98 -5.65
N PHE A 205 -10.35 -5.75 -5.30
CA PHE A 205 -11.29 -4.65 -5.31
C PHE A 205 -11.79 -4.30 -6.73
N ASP A 206 -10.91 -4.43 -7.74
CA ASP A 206 -11.24 -4.14 -9.13
C ASP A 206 -11.95 -5.34 -9.82
N GLY A 207 -12.37 -6.35 -9.04
CA GLY A 207 -13.02 -7.56 -9.53
C GLY A 207 -12.06 -8.62 -10.06
N GLU A 208 -10.75 -8.40 -9.90
CA GLU A 208 -9.69 -9.27 -10.36
C GLU A 208 -9.50 -10.50 -9.45
N PRO A 209 -9.14 -11.68 -9.99
CA PRO A 209 -8.74 -12.79 -9.14
C PRO A 209 -7.40 -12.48 -8.44
N LEU A 210 -7.31 -12.81 -7.15
CA LEU A 210 -6.08 -12.64 -6.35
C LEU A 210 -5.14 -13.86 -6.39
N ALA A 211 -5.55 -14.95 -7.04
CA ALA A 211 -4.83 -16.22 -7.15
C ALA A 211 -4.67 -16.65 -8.61
#